data_AF-A0A7V1N7J7-F1
#
_entry.id   AF-A0A7V1N7J7-F1
#
_cell.length_a   1.000
_cell.length_b   1.000
_cell.length_c   1.000
_cell.angle_alpha   90.00
_cell.angle_beta   90.00
_cell.angle_gamma   90.00
#
_symmetry.space_group_name_H-M   'P 1'
#
loop_
_entity.id
_entity.type
_entity.pdbx_description
1 polymer ?
#
loop_
_entity_poly.entity_id
_entity_poly.type
_entity_poly.pdbx_seq_one_letter_code
_entity_poly.pdbx_strand_id
1 'polypeptide(L)'
;LHSAEGYFAVLDGDERARQVAGALSPEVRRTRRPPSAGRLDEVLRELDMEGAFADETLRRLPAYVTQEANRVYRREMLAAVADLRPVVYGEGWAGELPAGVELRGPADYYRDLPRIYRSDSVHLSLTNLQMRAYPNQRAFDVGASRGCLLNDRLEGWTELFGEAMEELVFDGAEQLHEAAERLLADPSARARQGEMLHGVVLARHTMAHRVERVLEVLRRAAARRWESGDPV
;
A
#
# COMPACT_ATOMS: atom_id res chain seq x y z
N LEU A 1 -1.30 1.34 -15.73
CA LEU A 1 -2.56 0.98 -15.03
C LEU A 1 -3.79 1.04 -15.94
N HIS A 2 -3.65 1.38 -17.23
CA HIS A 2 -4.73 1.34 -18.20
C HIS A 2 -4.55 0.10 -19.09
N SER A 3 -5.44 -0.88 -18.98
CA SER A 3 -5.57 -1.91 -20.02
C SER A 3 -6.87 -1.64 -20.77
N ALA A 4 -6.82 -1.67 -22.10
CA ALA A 4 -7.96 -1.43 -22.97
C ALA A 4 -9.13 -2.42 -22.75
N GLU A 5 -8.90 -3.49 -21.99
CA GLU A 5 -9.86 -4.55 -21.65
C GLU A 5 -10.04 -4.75 -20.12
N GLY A 6 -9.58 -3.78 -19.32
CA GLY A 6 -9.60 -3.87 -17.86
C GLY A 6 -10.96 -3.53 -17.22
N TYR A 7 -11.10 -3.87 -15.93
CA TYR A 7 -12.28 -3.56 -15.11
C TYR A 7 -12.70 -2.07 -15.16
N PHE A 8 -11.75 -1.17 -15.42
CA PHE A 8 -11.95 0.27 -15.53
C PHE A 8 -11.81 0.83 -16.96
N ALA A 9 -11.70 -0.01 -18.00
CA ALA A 9 -11.42 0.45 -19.37
C ALA A 9 -12.39 1.54 -19.87
N VAL A 10 -13.68 1.42 -19.55
CA VAL A 10 -14.70 2.43 -19.90
C VAL A 10 -14.49 3.75 -19.14
N LEU A 11 -14.02 3.69 -17.90
CA LEU A 11 -13.81 4.84 -17.03
C LEU A 11 -12.47 5.54 -17.28
N ASP A 12 -11.45 4.79 -17.69
CA ASP A 12 -10.10 5.30 -17.95
C ASP A 12 -10.08 6.36 -19.06
N GLY A 13 -10.92 6.21 -20.08
CA GLY A 13 -11.08 7.18 -21.17
C GLY A 13 -12.06 8.31 -20.88
N ASP A 14 -12.92 8.18 -19.87
CA ASP A 14 -13.98 9.15 -19.59
C ASP A 14 -13.45 10.33 -18.76
N GLU A 15 -13.42 11.52 -19.35
CA GLU A 15 -12.99 12.74 -18.69
C GLU A 15 -13.87 13.09 -17.47
N ARG A 16 -15.16 12.78 -17.53
CA ARG A 16 -16.09 13.02 -16.43
C ARG A 16 -15.76 12.14 -15.24
N ALA A 17 -15.41 10.88 -15.50
CA ALA A 17 -14.97 9.96 -14.44
C ALA A 17 -13.69 10.48 -13.76
N ARG A 18 -12.74 10.99 -14.54
CA ARG A 18 -11.51 11.61 -14.01
C ARG A 18 -11.80 12.86 -13.18
N GLN A 19 -12.77 13.69 -13.58
CA GLN A 19 -13.19 14.86 -12.80
C GLN A 19 -13.81 14.46 -11.45
N VAL A 20 -14.71 13.46 -11.44
CA VAL A 20 -15.28 12.90 -10.21
C VAL A 20 -14.19 12.32 -9.31
N ALA A 21 -13.24 11.56 -9.88
CA ALA A 21 -12.11 11.02 -9.14
C ALA A 21 -11.22 12.11 -8.54
N GLY A 22 -10.95 13.19 -9.29
CA GLY A 22 -10.21 14.35 -8.80
C GLY A 22 -10.90 15.02 -7.61
N ALA A 23 -12.22 15.23 -7.67
CA ALA A 23 -13.00 15.85 -6.62
C ALA A 23 -13.01 15.02 -5.32
N LEU A 24 -13.06 13.69 -5.42
CA LEU A 24 -13.16 12.78 -4.28
C LEU A 24 -11.79 12.30 -3.75
N SER A 25 -10.72 12.42 -4.52
CA SER A 25 -9.38 11.93 -4.14
C SER A 25 -8.88 12.45 -2.79
N PRO A 26 -8.99 13.76 -2.44
CA PRO A 26 -8.57 14.25 -1.13
C PRO A 26 -9.30 13.58 0.04
N GLU A 27 -10.61 13.36 -0.09
CA GLU A 27 -11.41 12.69 0.92
C GLU A 27 -11.00 11.23 1.07
N VAL A 28 -10.83 10.51 -0.05
CA VAL A 28 -10.40 9.10 -0.03
C VAL A 28 -9.01 8.95 0.58
N ARG A 29 -8.07 9.85 0.27
CA ARG A 29 -6.73 9.85 0.87
C ARG A 29 -6.78 10.06 2.38
N ARG A 30 -7.58 11.02 2.85
CA ARG A 30 -7.73 11.32 4.28
C ARG A 30 -8.42 10.19 5.04
N THR A 31 -9.47 9.62 4.47
CA THR A 31 -10.32 8.65 5.17
C THR A 31 -9.91 7.20 4.96
N ARG A 32 -9.10 6.92 3.93
CA ARG A 32 -8.77 5.56 3.48
C ARG A 32 -10.03 4.71 3.22
N ARG A 33 -11.09 5.36 2.71
CA ARG A 33 -12.37 4.73 2.39
C ARG A 33 -12.78 5.09 0.96
N PRO A 34 -13.37 4.14 0.22
CA PRO A 34 -14.05 4.49 -1.02
C PRO A 34 -15.22 5.44 -0.70
N PRO A 35 -15.59 6.32 -1.64
CA PRO A 35 -16.75 7.19 -1.45
C PRO A 35 -18.01 6.33 -1.29
N SER A 36 -18.91 6.76 -0.41
CA SER A 36 -20.25 6.15 -0.29
C SER A 36 -21.10 6.50 -1.51
N ALA A 37 -22.19 5.75 -1.75
CA ALA A 37 -23.13 6.07 -2.81
C ALA A 37 -23.71 7.48 -2.65
N GLY A 38 -24.14 7.85 -1.44
CA GLY A 38 -24.67 9.19 -1.17
C GLY A 38 -23.65 10.30 -1.44
N ARG A 39 -22.37 10.10 -1.05
CA ARG A 39 -21.32 11.09 -1.33
C ARG A 39 -21.02 11.20 -2.82
N LEU A 40 -21.09 10.08 -3.55
CA LEU A 40 -20.95 10.09 -5.00
C LEU A 40 -22.08 10.88 -5.67
N ASP A 41 -23.33 10.68 -5.25
CA ASP A 41 -24.49 11.40 -5.78
C ASP A 41 -24.40 12.91 -5.51
N GLU A 42 -23.91 13.31 -4.34
CA GLU A 42 -23.62 14.72 -4.02
C GLU A 42 -22.61 15.32 -5.00
N VAL A 43 -21.46 14.67 -5.21
CA VAL A 43 -20.42 15.16 -6.12
C VAL A 43 -20.89 15.18 -7.57
N LEU A 44 -21.67 14.18 -8.00
CA LEU A 44 -22.24 14.17 -9.35
C LEU A 44 -23.16 15.38 -9.56
N ARG A 45 -23.94 15.80 -8.56
CA ARG A 45 -24.76 17.01 -8.62
C ARG A 45 -23.93 18.29 -8.59
N GLU A 46 -22.92 18.37 -7.73
CA GLU A 46 -22.00 19.50 -7.65
C GLU A 46 -21.25 19.76 -8.98
N LEU A 47 -21.05 18.70 -9.77
CA LEU A 47 -20.37 18.75 -11.07
C LEU A 47 -21.33 18.83 -12.28
N ASP A 48 -22.65 18.95 -12.05
CA ASP A 48 -23.68 18.92 -13.10
C ASP A 48 -23.64 17.63 -13.97
N MET A 49 -23.35 16.48 -13.35
CA MET A 49 -23.19 15.16 -13.96
C MET A 49 -24.27 14.14 -13.56
N GLU A 50 -25.43 14.60 -13.10
CA GLU A 50 -26.55 13.70 -12.79
C GLU A 50 -26.96 12.92 -14.05
N GLY A 51 -27.02 11.59 -13.96
CA GLY A 51 -27.32 10.72 -15.10
C GLY A 51 -26.20 10.60 -16.15
N ALA A 52 -24.99 11.14 -15.90
CA ALA A 52 -23.88 11.10 -16.85
C ALA A 52 -23.32 9.69 -17.11
N PHE A 53 -23.56 8.75 -16.20
CA PHE A 53 -23.03 7.40 -16.21
C PHE A 53 -24.17 6.38 -16.17
N ALA A 54 -24.02 5.29 -16.93
CA ALA A 54 -24.91 4.13 -16.82
C ALA A 54 -24.76 3.45 -15.44
N ASP A 55 -25.80 2.74 -14.98
CA ASP A 55 -25.83 2.07 -13.67
C ASP A 55 -24.64 1.15 -13.42
N GLU A 56 -24.19 0.43 -14.45
CA GLU A 56 -23.02 -0.45 -14.36
C GLU A 56 -21.74 0.34 -14.08
N THR A 57 -21.58 1.48 -14.75
CA THR A 57 -20.45 2.40 -14.56
C THR A 57 -20.49 3.07 -13.20
N LEU A 58 -21.68 3.51 -12.75
CA LEU A 58 -21.88 4.08 -11.41
C LEU A 58 -21.44 3.11 -10.30
N ARG A 59 -21.76 1.81 -10.44
CA ARG A 59 -21.33 0.78 -9.47
C ARG A 59 -19.79 0.62 -9.39
N ARG A 60 -19.06 0.94 -10.45
CA ARG A 60 -17.59 0.84 -10.50
C ARG A 60 -16.90 2.12 -10.04
N LEU A 61 -17.60 3.25 -10.06
CA LEU A 61 -17.04 4.57 -9.82
C LEU A 61 -16.35 4.70 -8.43
N PRO A 62 -16.88 4.17 -7.31
CA PRO A 62 -16.16 4.23 -6.03
C PRO A 62 -14.79 3.53 -6.04
N ALA A 63 -14.70 2.38 -6.72
CA ALA A 63 -13.45 1.65 -6.85
C ALA A 63 -12.47 2.38 -7.78
N TYR A 64 -12.98 3.00 -8.85
CA TYR A 64 -12.20 3.82 -9.77
C TYR A 64 -11.61 5.05 -9.08
N VAL A 65 -12.44 5.80 -8.35
CA VAL A 65 -12.00 6.95 -7.53
C VAL A 65 -10.90 6.52 -6.57
N THR A 66 -11.04 5.35 -5.94
CA THR A 66 -10.02 4.82 -5.02
C THR A 66 -8.71 4.46 -5.73
N GLN A 67 -8.78 3.90 -6.94
CA GLN A 67 -7.59 3.62 -7.74
C GLN A 67 -6.87 4.90 -8.16
N GLU A 68 -7.60 5.91 -8.63
CA GLU A 68 -7.02 7.18 -9.02
C GLU A 68 -6.42 7.92 -7.81
N ALA A 69 -7.09 7.90 -6.65
CA ALA A 69 -6.53 8.43 -5.42
C ALA A 69 -5.21 7.74 -5.03
N ASN A 70 -5.12 6.41 -5.18
CA ASN A 70 -3.88 5.65 -4.97
C ASN A 70 -2.79 6.05 -5.98
N ARG A 71 -3.14 6.22 -7.25
CA ARG A 71 -2.20 6.62 -8.31
C ARG A 71 -1.62 8.00 -8.03
N VAL A 72 -2.48 8.98 -7.71
CA VAL A 72 -2.06 10.34 -7.33
C VAL A 72 -1.16 10.30 -6.11
N TYR A 73 -1.58 9.59 -5.05
CA TYR A 73 -0.79 9.44 -3.83
C TYR A 73 0.61 8.86 -4.11
N ARG A 74 0.71 7.78 -4.89
CA ARG A 74 2.01 7.17 -5.21
C ARG A 74 2.89 8.09 -6.05
N ARG A 75 2.32 8.81 -7.01
CA ARG A 75 3.06 9.79 -7.82
C ARG A 75 3.61 10.92 -6.95
N GLU A 76 2.81 11.41 -6.02
CA GLU A 76 3.25 12.44 -5.05
C GLU A 76 4.40 11.95 -4.18
N MET A 77 4.29 10.74 -3.60
CA MET A 77 5.36 10.18 -2.78
C MET A 77 6.63 9.91 -3.58
N LEU A 78 6.52 9.39 -4.82
CA LEU A 78 7.66 9.19 -5.70
C LEU A 78 8.30 10.51 -6.15
N ALA A 79 7.49 11.55 -6.35
CA ALA A 79 7.98 12.89 -6.70
C ALA A 79 8.77 13.49 -5.52
N ALA A 80 8.30 13.26 -4.29
CA ALA A 80 8.94 13.74 -3.08
C ALA A 80 10.36 13.19 -2.90
N VAL A 81 10.68 12.02 -3.46
CA VAL A 81 12.01 11.40 -3.36
C VAL A 81 12.74 11.30 -4.70
N ALA A 82 12.26 12.00 -5.74
CA ALA A 82 12.77 11.83 -7.10
C ALA A 82 14.24 12.28 -7.26
N ASP A 83 14.65 13.28 -6.48
CA ASP A 83 16.03 13.78 -6.36
C ASP A 83 16.99 12.73 -5.79
N LEU A 84 16.47 11.80 -4.99
CA LEU A 84 17.21 10.64 -4.45
C LEU A 84 17.35 9.49 -5.47
N ARG A 85 16.83 9.67 -6.70
CA ARG A 85 16.92 8.73 -7.84
C ARG A 85 16.43 7.31 -7.52
N PRO A 86 15.17 7.14 -7.09
CA PRO A 86 14.62 5.84 -6.73
C PRO A 86 14.45 4.95 -7.97
N VAL A 87 14.47 3.64 -7.74
CA VAL A 87 14.21 2.63 -8.78
C VAL A 87 12.87 1.96 -8.50
N VAL A 88 11.98 1.98 -9.49
CA VAL A 88 10.69 1.27 -9.46
C VAL A 88 10.79 0.04 -10.35
N TYR A 89 10.51 -1.13 -9.78
CA TYR A 89 10.38 -2.38 -10.54
C TYR A 89 8.90 -2.66 -10.81
N GLY A 90 8.54 -2.88 -12.07
CA GLY A 90 7.19 -3.29 -12.45
C GLY A 90 6.71 -2.74 -13.77
N GLU A 91 5.41 -2.87 -13.99
CA GLU A 91 4.73 -2.44 -15.20
C GLU A 91 3.66 -1.39 -14.90
N GLY A 92 3.13 -0.76 -15.95
CA GLY A 92 2.02 0.17 -15.83
C GLY A 92 2.37 1.56 -15.29
N TRP A 93 3.66 1.88 -15.22
CA TRP A 93 4.24 3.17 -14.79
C TRP A 93 4.70 4.07 -15.95
N ALA A 94 4.64 3.57 -17.19
CA ALA A 94 5.01 4.35 -18.37
C ALA A 94 4.19 5.64 -18.45
N GLY A 95 4.85 6.79 -18.51
CA GLY A 95 4.21 8.12 -18.51
C GLY A 95 3.73 8.63 -17.14
N GLU A 96 3.85 7.82 -16.07
CA GLU A 96 3.37 8.19 -14.72
C GLU A 96 4.48 8.70 -13.82
N LEU A 97 5.70 8.23 -14.05
CA LEU A 97 6.80 8.47 -13.13
C LEU A 97 7.34 9.91 -13.24
N PRO A 98 7.64 10.54 -12.10
CA PRO A 98 8.38 11.80 -12.07
C PRO A 98 9.75 11.66 -12.74
N ALA A 99 10.28 12.76 -13.27
CA ALA A 99 11.66 12.81 -13.74
C ALA A 99 12.63 12.47 -12.58
N GLY A 100 13.65 11.67 -12.86
CA GLY A 100 14.60 11.19 -11.84
C GLY A 100 14.28 9.81 -11.27
N VAL A 101 13.07 9.28 -11.50
CA VAL A 101 12.70 7.91 -11.10
C VAL A 101 13.01 6.93 -12.23
N GLU A 102 13.82 5.91 -11.96
CA GLU A 102 14.14 4.86 -12.92
C GLU A 102 13.06 3.78 -12.93
N LEU A 103 12.51 3.44 -14.11
CA LEU A 103 11.64 2.28 -14.28
C LEU A 103 12.44 1.08 -14.78
N ARG A 104 12.40 -0.01 -14.03
CA ARG A 104 12.88 -1.33 -14.46
C ARG A 104 11.70 -2.27 -14.68
N GLY A 105 11.93 -3.29 -15.51
CA GLY A 105 10.95 -4.35 -15.74
C GLY A 105 10.52 -5.06 -14.45
N PRO A 106 9.47 -5.89 -14.53
CA PRO A 106 8.98 -6.61 -13.36
C PRO A 106 10.07 -7.49 -12.73
N ALA A 107 10.15 -7.46 -11.40
CA ALA A 107 11.01 -8.34 -10.62
C ALA A 107 10.25 -9.60 -10.22
N ASP A 108 10.87 -10.77 -10.38
CA ASP A 108 10.29 -12.02 -9.88
C ASP A 108 10.23 -12.00 -8.34
N TYR A 109 9.08 -12.35 -7.81
CA TYR A 109 8.82 -12.26 -6.38
C TYR A 109 9.71 -13.19 -5.55
N TYR A 110 10.00 -14.41 -6.03
CA TYR A 110 10.74 -15.41 -5.26
C TYR A 110 12.23 -15.41 -5.55
N ARG A 111 12.63 -15.02 -6.76
CA ARG A 111 14.02 -15.04 -7.21
C ARG A 111 14.70 -13.68 -7.07
N ASP A 112 14.02 -12.60 -7.47
CA ASP A 112 14.66 -11.30 -7.64
C ASP A 112 14.46 -10.41 -6.41
N LEU A 113 13.24 -10.34 -5.84
CA LEU A 113 12.97 -9.50 -4.67
C LEU A 113 13.85 -9.81 -3.45
N PRO A 114 14.15 -11.07 -3.06
CA PRO A 114 15.04 -11.32 -1.93
C PRO A 114 16.46 -10.78 -2.14
N ARG A 115 16.92 -10.68 -3.40
CA ARG A 115 18.23 -10.10 -3.74
C ARG A 115 18.17 -8.57 -3.69
N ILE A 116 17.10 -7.99 -4.23
CA ILE A 116 16.84 -6.54 -4.17
C ILE A 116 16.72 -6.09 -2.71
N TYR A 117 15.96 -6.79 -1.88
CA TYR A 117 15.77 -6.42 -0.48
C TYR A 117 17.03 -6.51 0.38
N ARG A 118 18.05 -7.26 -0.06
CA ARG A 118 19.38 -7.35 0.57
C ARG A 118 20.36 -6.29 0.07
N SER A 119 20.00 -5.48 -0.93
CA SER A 119 20.88 -4.40 -1.37
C SER A 119 21.05 -3.36 -0.28
N ASP A 120 22.18 -2.64 -0.29
CA ASP A 120 22.38 -1.48 0.56
C ASP A 120 21.54 -0.30 0.02
N SER A 121 20.26 -0.29 0.38
CA SER A 121 19.26 0.65 -0.11
C SER A 121 18.17 0.86 0.94
N VAL A 122 17.41 1.95 0.80
CA VAL A 122 16.18 2.17 1.56
C VAL A 122 15.01 1.77 0.66
N HIS A 123 14.28 0.73 1.05
CA HIS A 123 13.10 0.28 0.31
C HIS A 123 11.91 1.16 0.68
N LEU A 124 11.02 1.42 -0.26
CA LEU A 124 9.80 2.19 -0.01
C LEU A 124 8.57 1.30 -0.23
N SER A 125 7.69 1.26 0.77
CA SER A 125 6.37 0.67 0.64
C SER A 125 5.29 1.74 0.77
N LEU A 126 4.42 1.79 -0.24
CA LEU A 126 3.23 2.62 -0.22
C LEU A 126 2.01 1.70 -0.18
N THR A 127 1.35 1.67 0.98
CA THR A 127 0.18 0.84 1.25
C THR A 127 -1.00 1.32 0.42
N ASN A 128 -1.81 0.39 -0.08
CA ASN A 128 -3.02 0.75 -0.82
C ASN A 128 -3.99 1.46 0.14
N LEU A 129 -4.58 2.59 -0.27
CA LEU A 129 -5.52 3.36 0.55
C LEU A 129 -6.72 2.54 1.06
N GLN A 130 -7.07 1.40 0.45
CA GLN A 130 -8.10 0.50 0.98
C GLN A 130 -7.67 -0.29 2.22
N MET A 131 -6.36 -0.40 2.46
CA MET A 131 -5.78 -1.08 3.62
C MET A 131 -5.62 -0.05 4.75
N ARG A 132 -6.62 -0.03 5.64
CA ARG A 132 -6.80 1.05 6.64
C ARG A 132 -5.83 0.98 7.81
N ALA A 133 -5.70 -0.21 8.39
CA ALA A 133 -5.00 -0.39 9.67
C ALA A 133 -3.76 -1.27 9.55
N TYR A 134 -3.76 -2.23 8.63
CA TYR A 134 -2.69 -3.22 8.51
C TYR A 134 -2.00 -3.16 7.16
N PRO A 135 -0.69 -3.40 7.12
CA PRO A 135 0.12 -3.22 5.93
C PRO A 135 -0.01 -4.37 4.94
N ASN A 136 0.56 -4.15 3.76
CA ASN A 136 0.88 -5.20 2.83
C ASN A 136 2.05 -6.09 3.33
N GLN A 137 2.41 -7.09 2.53
CA GLN A 137 3.45 -8.06 2.88
C GLN A 137 4.89 -7.47 2.89
N ARG A 138 5.10 -6.29 2.31
CA ARG A 138 6.46 -5.77 1.99
C ARG A 138 7.33 -5.58 3.23
N ALA A 139 6.77 -5.13 4.35
CA ALA A 139 7.53 -4.99 5.60
C ALA A 139 8.05 -6.33 6.14
N PHE A 140 7.28 -7.40 5.97
CA PHE A 140 7.69 -8.73 6.38
C PHE A 140 8.79 -9.26 5.46
N ASP A 141 8.67 -9.06 4.15
CA ASP A 141 9.63 -9.55 3.15
C ASP A 141 10.99 -8.84 3.24
N VAL A 142 10.96 -7.50 3.39
CA VAL A 142 12.16 -6.68 3.58
C VAL A 142 12.82 -7.01 4.91
N GLY A 143 12.05 -7.12 6.00
CA GLY A 143 12.56 -7.51 7.31
C GLY A 143 13.17 -8.93 7.31
N ALA A 144 12.51 -9.90 6.68
CA ALA A 144 13.08 -11.25 6.51
C ALA A 144 14.44 -11.23 5.78
N SER A 145 14.67 -10.21 4.95
CA SER A 145 15.89 -10.01 4.16
C SER A 145 16.93 -9.10 4.82
N ARG A 146 16.69 -8.63 6.05
CA ARG A 146 17.52 -7.61 6.76
C ARG A 146 17.65 -6.27 6.02
N GLY A 147 16.67 -5.95 5.18
CA GLY A 147 16.64 -4.68 4.46
C GLY A 147 16.08 -3.55 5.32
N CYS A 148 16.40 -2.31 4.95
CA CYS A 148 15.82 -1.10 5.53
C CYS A 148 14.60 -0.66 4.72
N LEU A 149 13.51 -0.27 5.39
CA LEU A 149 12.23 0.07 4.76
C LEU A 149 11.70 1.41 5.29
N LEU A 150 11.09 2.22 4.43
CA LEU A 150 10.15 3.27 4.80
C LEU A 150 8.73 2.88 4.38
N ASN A 151 7.75 3.16 5.24
CA ASN A 151 6.34 2.85 4.98
C ASN A 151 5.42 3.97 5.45
N ASP A 152 4.24 4.10 4.85
CA ASP A 152 3.23 5.03 5.34
C ASP A 152 2.74 4.61 6.73
N ARG A 153 2.42 5.60 7.58
CA ARG A 153 1.93 5.33 8.94
C ARG A 153 0.57 4.60 8.89
N LEU A 154 0.49 3.53 9.67
CA LEU A 154 -0.70 2.71 9.91
C LEU A 154 -0.81 2.37 11.39
N GLU A 155 -2.03 2.27 11.91
CA GLU A 155 -2.31 1.93 13.32
C GLU A 155 -1.73 0.56 13.71
N GLY A 156 -1.71 -0.41 12.79
CA GLY A 156 -1.25 -1.76 13.03
C GLY A 156 0.26 -1.92 13.18
N TRP A 157 1.07 -0.87 12.96
CA TRP A 157 2.53 -0.98 13.07
C TRP A 157 2.99 -1.29 14.48
N THR A 158 2.43 -0.62 15.49
CA THR A 158 2.79 -0.85 16.89
C THR A 158 2.50 -2.29 17.32
N GLU A 159 1.34 -2.84 16.92
CA GLU A 159 0.98 -4.23 17.22
C GLU A 159 1.94 -5.23 16.56
N LEU A 160 2.22 -5.02 15.27
CA LEU A 160 2.99 -5.95 14.46
C LEU A 160 4.49 -5.88 14.77
N PHE A 161 5.06 -4.67 14.85
CA PHE A 161 6.51 -4.47 14.91
C PHE A 161 7.00 -3.69 16.12
N GLY A 162 6.11 -3.03 16.87
CA GLY A 162 6.50 -2.21 18.03
C GLY A 162 7.50 -1.13 17.64
N GLU A 163 8.52 -0.94 18.48
CA GLU A 163 9.57 0.07 18.31
C GLU A 163 10.37 -0.10 17.00
N ALA A 164 10.42 -1.31 16.43
CA ALA A 164 11.17 -1.57 15.20
C ALA A 164 10.63 -0.85 13.95
N MET A 165 9.42 -0.26 14.02
CA MET A 165 8.85 0.54 12.93
C MET A 165 8.80 2.03 13.23
N GLU A 166 9.13 2.51 14.43
CA GLU A 166 8.90 3.90 14.83
C GLU A 166 9.68 4.91 13.98
N GLU A 167 10.93 4.60 13.65
CA GLU A 167 11.79 5.42 12.79
C GLU A 167 11.56 5.18 11.28
N LEU A 168 10.72 4.19 10.94
CA LEU A 168 10.55 3.69 9.58
C LEU A 168 9.19 4.06 8.97
N VAL A 169 8.44 4.93 9.65
CA VAL A 169 7.10 5.38 9.23
C VAL A 169 7.05 6.88 8.99
N PHE A 170 6.27 7.28 7.97
CA PHE A 170 6.05 8.69 7.62
C PHE A 170 4.55 8.99 7.42
N ASP A 171 4.17 10.25 7.64
CA ASP A 171 2.79 10.74 7.48
C ASP A 171 2.55 11.49 6.16
N GLY A 172 3.61 11.91 5.46
CA GLY A 172 3.51 12.65 4.21
C GLY A 172 4.82 12.78 3.44
N ALA A 173 4.76 13.50 2.32
CA ALA A 173 5.87 13.67 1.38
C ALA A 173 7.15 14.23 2.01
N GLU A 174 7.01 15.28 2.83
CA GLU A 174 8.14 15.95 3.51
C GLU A 174 8.85 15.00 4.46
N GLN A 175 8.10 14.36 5.38
CA GLN A 175 8.67 13.37 6.30
C GLN A 175 9.27 12.16 5.58
N LEU A 176 8.67 11.72 4.46
CA LEU A 176 9.23 10.65 3.63
C LEU A 176 10.60 11.05 3.09
N HIS A 177 10.72 12.24 2.51
CA HIS A 177 11.98 12.73 1.95
C HIS A 177 13.04 12.87 3.04
N GLU A 178 12.73 13.53 4.15
CA GLU A 178 13.65 13.67 5.28
C GLU A 178 14.12 12.30 5.82
N ALA A 179 13.19 11.35 5.98
CA ALA A 179 13.54 10.01 6.47
C ALA A 179 14.41 9.25 5.47
N ALA A 180 14.11 9.37 4.17
CA ALA A 180 14.91 8.75 3.11
C ALA A 180 16.32 9.33 3.06
N GLU A 181 16.48 10.67 3.11
CA GLU A 181 17.79 11.32 3.15
C GLU A 181 18.61 10.90 4.36
N ARG A 182 18.02 10.95 5.56
CA ARG A 182 18.71 10.54 6.81
C ARG A 182 19.19 9.09 6.72
N LEU A 183 18.33 8.18 6.27
CA LEU A 183 18.68 6.76 6.16
C LEU A 183 19.71 6.53 5.07
N LEU A 184 19.66 7.24 3.92
CA LEU A 184 20.66 7.13 2.86
C LEU A 184 22.04 7.66 3.30
N ALA A 185 22.09 8.67 4.17
CA ALA A 185 23.32 9.23 4.70
C ALA A 185 24.02 8.36 5.76
N ASP A 186 23.30 7.44 6.43
CA ASP A 186 23.85 6.59 7.49
C ASP A 186 23.67 5.08 7.19
N PRO A 187 24.66 4.42 6.56
CA PRO A 187 24.64 2.98 6.35
C PRO A 187 24.53 2.16 7.63
N SER A 188 25.06 2.66 8.75
CA SER A 188 24.99 1.96 10.03
C SER A 188 23.57 2.02 10.61
N ALA A 189 22.87 3.15 10.46
CA ALA A 189 21.45 3.24 10.78
C ALA A 189 20.63 2.26 9.93
N ARG A 190 20.85 2.19 8.62
CA ARG A 190 20.15 1.23 7.75
C ARG A 190 20.35 -0.21 8.22
N ALA A 191 21.59 -0.59 8.52
CA ALA A 191 21.90 -1.93 9.01
C ALA A 191 21.22 -2.23 10.36
N ARG A 192 21.26 -1.29 11.32
CA ARG A 192 20.57 -1.44 12.61
C ARG A 192 19.07 -1.64 12.42
N GLN A 193 18.43 -0.81 11.60
CA GLN A 193 17.00 -0.89 11.33
C GLN A 193 16.63 -2.21 10.63
N GLY A 194 17.44 -2.65 9.66
CA GLY A 194 17.27 -3.94 9.00
C GLY A 194 17.36 -5.13 9.96
N GLU A 195 18.31 -5.11 10.90
CA GLU A 195 18.44 -6.17 11.92
C GLU A 195 17.27 -6.16 12.92
N MET A 196 16.79 -4.98 13.33
CA MET A 196 15.61 -4.88 14.20
C MET A 196 14.37 -5.48 13.52
N LEU A 197 14.09 -5.09 12.27
CA LEU A 197 13.01 -5.69 11.50
C LEU A 197 13.17 -7.20 11.34
N HIS A 198 14.38 -7.66 11.05
CA HIS A 198 14.68 -9.07 10.89
C HIS A 198 14.40 -9.88 12.16
N GLY A 199 14.84 -9.38 13.32
CA GLY A 199 14.59 -10.00 14.62
C GLY A 199 13.08 -10.16 14.88
N VAL A 200 12.30 -9.10 14.64
CA VAL A 200 10.84 -9.15 14.82
C VAL A 200 10.18 -10.15 13.86
N VAL A 201 10.56 -10.13 12.58
CA VAL A 201 9.95 -11.03 11.57
C VAL A 201 10.23 -12.49 11.90
N LEU A 202 11.48 -12.85 12.19
CA LEU A 202 11.83 -14.22 12.52
C LEU A 202 11.24 -14.69 13.84
N ALA A 203 11.07 -13.79 14.82
CA ALA A 203 10.50 -14.15 16.11
C ALA A 203 8.97 -14.29 16.09
N ARG A 204 8.26 -13.58 15.19
CA ARG A 204 6.79 -13.43 15.31
C ARG A 204 5.99 -13.65 14.03
N HIS A 205 6.59 -13.48 12.84
CA HIS A 205 5.82 -13.29 11.60
C HIS A 205 6.10 -14.28 10.47
N THR A 206 6.89 -15.33 10.74
CA THR A 206 7.06 -16.45 9.81
C THR A 206 5.73 -17.12 9.48
N MET A 207 5.67 -17.84 8.35
CA MET A 207 4.47 -18.62 8.00
C MET A 207 4.19 -19.71 9.03
N ALA A 208 5.23 -20.28 9.67
CA ALA A 208 5.05 -21.25 10.75
C ALA A 208 4.25 -20.65 11.91
N HIS A 209 4.62 -19.45 12.38
CA HIS A 209 3.87 -18.75 13.44
C HIS A 209 2.41 -18.48 13.04
N ARG A 210 2.17 -18.07 11.79
CA ARG A 210 0.81 -17.81 11.30
C ARG A 210 -0.04 -19.07 11.23
N VAL A 211 0.52 -20.16 10.71
CA VAL A 211 -0.16 -21.46 10.64
C VAL A 211 -0.46 -21.97 12.05
N GLU A 212 0.50 -21.89 12.97
CA GLU A 212 0.30 -22.28 14.37
C GLU A 212 -0.85 -21.48 15.01
N ARG A 213 -0.89 -20.16 14.79
CA ARG A 213 -1.97 -19.32 15.29
C ARG A 213 -3.34 -19.69 14.71
N VAL A 214 -3.43 -19.97 13.41
CA VAL A 214 -4.67 -20.43 12.78
C VAL A 214 -5.13 -21.75 13.40
N LEU A 215 -4.23 -22.72 13.54
CA LEU A 215 -4.54 -24.01 14.15
C LEU A 215 -4.97 -23.87 15.61
N GLU A 216 -4.34 -22.98 16.38
CA GLU A 216 -4.72 -22.68 17.75
C GLU A 216 -6.17 -22.15 17.83
N VAL A 217 -6.52 -21.17 16.99
CA VAL A 217 -7.87 -20.60 16.94
C VAL A 217 -8.90 -21.66 16.56
N LEU A 218 -8.60 -22.49 15.56
CA LEU A 218 -9.49 -23.57 15.12
C LEU A 218 -9.72 -24.61 16.23
N ARG A 219 -8.67 -25.03 16.94
CA ARG A 219 -8.78 -25.95 18.07
C ARG A 219 -9.65 -25.38 19.19
N ARG A 220 -9.47 -24.09 19.53
CA ARG A 220 -10.28 -23.41 20.54
C ARG A 220 -11.76 -23.31 20.13
N ALA A 221 -12.02 -23.00 18.87
CA ALA A 221 -13.39 -22.94 18.34
C ALA A 221 -14.07 -24.31 18.37
N ALA A 222 -13.35 -25.37 17.97
CA ALA A 222 -13.85 -26.74 18.01
C ALA A 222 -14.16 -27.20 19.45
N ALA A 223 -13.27 -26.90 20.41
CA ALA A 223 -13.50 -27.23 21.82
C ALA A 223 -14.77 -26.56 22.38
N ARG A 224 -14.97 -25.26 22.10
CA ARG A 224 -16.19 -24.53 22.53
C ARG A 224 -17.46 -25.10 21.92
N ARG A 225 -17.43 -25.50 20.65
CA ARG A 225 -18.60 -26.11 19.97
C ARG A 225 -18.93 -27.48 20.58
N TRP A 226 -17.91 -28.26 20.93
CA TRP A 226 -18.09 -29.53 21.62
C TRP A 226 -18.70 -29.34 23.03
N GLU A 227 -18.22 -28.35 23.79
CA GLU A 227 -18.74 -28.02 25.13
C GLU A 227 -20.18 -27.47 25.10
N SER A 228 -20.59 -26.83 24.01
CA SER A 228 -21.94 -26.25 23.85
C SER A 228 -22.97 -27.22 23.26
N GLY A 229 -22.55 -28.41 22.81
CA GLY A 229 -23.46 -29.45 22.30
C GLY A 229 -24.07 -29.18 20.92
N ASP A 230 -23.55 -28.20 20.17
CA ASP A 230 -24.06 -27.88 18.82
C ASP A 230 -23.64 -28.96 17.80
N PRO A 231 -24.58 -29.71 17.18
CA PRO A 231 -24.25 -30.77 16.23
C PRO A 231 -23.63 -30.20 14.94
N VAL A 232 -22.83 -31.02 14.26
CA VAL A 232 -22.10 -30.69 13.02
C VAL A 232 -23.04 -30.33 11.89
#